data_AF-A0ABD1DTH5-F1
#
_entry.id   AF-A0ABD1DTH5-F1
#
_cell.length_a   1.000
_cell.length_b   1.000
_cell.length_c   1.000
_cell.angle_alpha   90.00
_cell.angle_beta   90.00
_cell.angle_gamma   90.00
#
_symmetry.space_group_name_H-M   'P 1'
#
loop_
_entity.id
_entity.type
_entity.pdbx_description
1 polymer ?
#
loop_
_entity_poly.entity_id
_entity_poly.type
_entity_poly.pdbx_seq_one_letter_code
_entity_poly.pdbx_strand_id
1 'polypeptide(L)' 'MPAKERNIAMMGYRSVGKSSLSIQFVEGQFVDSYDPTIEN' A
#
# COMPACT_ATOMS: atom_id res chain seq x y z
N MET A 1 24.56 -10.30 8.81
CA MET A 1 23.67 -11.07 7.92
C MET A 1 23.00 -10.08 6.99
N PRO A 2 22.99 -10.28 5.67
CA PRO A 2 22.26 -9.38 4.77
C PRO A 2 20.77 -9.40 5.11
N ALA A 3 20.10 -8.25 5.01
CA ALA A 3 18.66 -8.19 5.19
C ALA A 3 17.98 -9.07 4.13
N LYS A 4 17.12 -9.97 4.56
CA LYS A 4 16.46 -10.90 3.64
C LYS A 4 15.24 -10.20 3.05
N GLU A 5 15.24 -9.98 1.74
CA GLU A 5 14.12 -9.39 1.02
C GLU A 5 12.84 -10.27 1.08
N ARG A 6 11.67 -9.63 1.03
CA ARG A 6 10.36 -10.30 1.04
C ARG A 6 9.44 -9.66 0.02
N ASN A 7 8.84 -10.49 -0.82
CA ASN A 7 7.72 -10.09 -1.66
C ASN A 7 6.42 -10.32 -0.88
N ILE A 8 5.60 -9.28 -0.74
CA ILE A 8 4.34 -9.31 0.00
C ILE A 8 3.23 -8.85 -0.94
N ALA A 9 2.14 -9.61 -1.02
CA ALA A 9 0.94 -9.23 -1.75
C ALA A 9 -0.15 -8.77 -0.77
N MET A 10 -0.76 -7.62 -1.01
CA MET A 10 -1.93 -7.14 -0.29
C MET A 10 -3.19 -7.38 -1.13
N MET A 11 -4.12 -8.20 -0.62
CA MET A 11 -5.34 -8.58 -1.32
C MET A 11 -6.56 -7.97 -0.62
N GLY A 12 -7.62 -7.67 -1.38
CA GLY A 12 -8.88 -7.18 -0.83
C GLY A 12 -9.71 -6.37 -1.83
N TYR A 13 -11.00 -6.19 -1.52
CA TYR A 13 -11.96 -5.46 -2.34
C TYR A 13 -11.52 -4.03 -2.65
N ARG A 14 -12.19 -3.38 -3.61
CA ARG A 14 -11.93 -1.98 -3.96
C ARG A 14 -12.21 -1.08 -2.74
N SER A 15 -11.47 0.02 -2.64
CA SER A 15 -11.66 1.06 -1.61
C SER A 15 -11.44 0.65 -0.14
N VAL A 16 -10.88 -0.54 0.14
CA VAL A 16 -10.57 -0.98 1.54
C VAL A 16 -9.26 -0.40 2.12
N GLY A 17 -8.62 0.56 1.44
CA GLY A 17 -7.44 1.25 1.98
C GLY A 17 -6.09 0.52 1.85
N LYS A 18 -5.95 -0.45 0.93
CA LYS A 18 -4.69 -1.20 0.69
C LYS A 18 -3.50 -0.28 0.38
N SER A 19 -3.71 0.72 -0.48
CA SER A 19 -2.69 1.70 -0.85
C SER A 19 -2.36 2.61 0.35
N SER A 20 -3.38 3.07 1.09
CA SER A 20 -3.21 3.89 2.29
C SER A 20 -2.35 3.19 3.36
N LEU A 21 -2.56 1.88 3.58
CA LEU A 21 -1.73 1.07 4.48
C LEU A 21 -0.27 0.98 4.02
N SER A 22 -0.04 0.79 2.72
CA SER A 22 1.30 0.73 2.16
C SER A 22 2.02 2.07 2.28
N ILE A 23 1.33 3.18 2.01
CA ILE A 23 1.89 4.53 2.10
C ILE A 23 2.20 4.88 3.56
N GLN A 24 1.29 4.62 4.49
CA GLN A 24 1.56 4.83 5.92
C GLN A 24 2.76 4.00 6.40
N PHE A 25 2.92 2.77 5.91
CA PHE A 25 4.04 1.91 6.31
C PHE A 25 5.40 2.41 5.80
N VAL A 26 5.46 2.90 4.55
CA VAL A 26 6.71 3.32 3.91
C VAL A 26 7.05 4.78 4.21
N GLU A 27 6.06 5.66 4.19
CA GLU A 27 6.23 7.11 4.26
C GLU A 27 5.83 7.71 5.62
N GLY A 28 5.15 6.94 6.48
CA GLY A 28 4.75 7.39 7.82
C GLY A 28 3.58 8.38 7.84
N GLN A 29 2.90 8.60 6.70
CA GLN A 29 1.79 9.53 6.56
C GLN A 29 0.53 8.86 6.00
N PHE A 30 -0.62 9.35 6.45
CA PHE A 30 -1.92 8.92 5.95
C PHE A 30 -2.44 9.98 4.97
N VAL A 31 -2.73 9.56 3.74
CA VAL A 31 -3.17 10.46 2.67
C VAL A 31 -4.69 10.54 2.66
N ASP A 32 -5.24 11.74 2.80
CA ASP A 32 -6.70 11.99 2.88
C ASP A 32 -7.44 11.73 1.55
N SER A 33 -6.76 11.92 0.42
CA SER A 33 -7.29 11.65 -0.91
C SER A 33 -6.27 10.91 -1.73
N TYR A 34 -6.63 9.70 -2.18
CA TYR A 34 -5.83 8.92 -3.11
C TYR A 34 -6.54 8.90 -4.46
N ASP A 35 -5.83 9.24 -5.54
CA ASP A 35 -6.34 9.02 -6.89
C ASP A 35 -6.39 7.51 -7.15
N PRO A 36 -7.54 6.95 -7.57
CA PRO A 36 -7.72 5.51 -7.69
C PRO A 36 -6.59 4.86 -8.49
N THR A 37 -6.05 3.76 -7.96
CA THR A 37 -4.94 3.03 -8.58
C THR A 37 -5.47 2.49 -9.90
N ILE A 38 -5.02 3.10 -10.99
CA ILE A 38 -5.33 2.84 -12.40
C ILE A 38 -6.06 1.49 -12.61
N GLU A 39 -7.30 1.58 -13.07
CA GLU A 39 -8.03 0.48 -13.68
C GLU A 39 -7.94 0.59 -15.20
N ASN A 40 -7.26 -0.37 -15.83
CA ASN A 40 -7.49 -0.76 -17.21
C ASN A 40 -7.52 -2.28 -17.27
#